data_AF-A0A9X8HBQ0-F1
#
_entry.id   AF-A0A9X8HBQ0-F1
#
_cell.length_a   1.000
_cell.length_b   1.000
_cell.length_c   1.000
_cell.angle_alpha   90.00
_cell.angle_beta   90.00
_cell.angle_gamma   90.00
#
_symmetry.space_group_name_H-M   'P 1'
#
loop_
_entity.id
_entity.type
_entity.pdbx_description
1 polymer ?
#
loop_
_entity_poly.entity_id
_entity_poly.type
_entity_poly.pdbx_seq_one_letter_code
_entity_poly.pdbx_strand_id
1 'polypeptide(L)'
;DRVVVENFFGRVCSLWKVSYATFTWGEKIYGVIQRTTFALTNFHLSLMPARAEDEDYYALVMARYQGMANERKRKRAESQRRYRMNRQNRIAMDRSVRYMHRSVI
;
A
#
# COMPACT_ATOMS: atom_id res chain seq x y z
N ASP A 1 -12.21 13.21 -5.71
CA ASP A 1 -12.09 11.85 -5.16
C ASP A 1 -11.89 10.87 -6.32
N ARG A 2 -10.79 10.09 -6.34
CA ARG A 2 -10.41 9.21 -7.47
C ARG A 2 -11.46 8.10 -7.70
N VAL A 3 -12.07 7.61 -6.63
CA VAL A 3 -13.13 6.60 -6.66
C VAL A 3 -14.36 7.09 -7.44
N VAL A 4 -14.77 8.34 -7.21
CA VAL A 4 -15.91 8.93 -7.92
C VAL A 4 -15.56 9.21 -9.38
N VAL A 5 -14.39 9.79 -9.66
CA VAL A 5 -14.04 10.25 -11.01
C VAL A 5 -13.60 9.11 -11.93
N GLU A 6 -12.73 8.20 -11.46
CA GLU A 6 -12.21 7.13 -12.30
C GLU A 6 -13.12 5.90 -12.26
N ASN A 7 -13.57 5.46 -11.07
CA ASN A 7 -14.30 4.19 -10.96
C ASN A 7 -15.80 4.34 -11.26
N PHE A 8 -16.47 5.38 -10.75
CA PHE A 8 -17.90 5.58 -11.06
C PHE A 8 -18.11 6.18 -12.45
N PHE A 9 -17.56 7.36 -12.72
CA PHE A 9 -17.74 8.00 -14.03
C PHE A 9 -17.05 7.23 -15.17
N GLY A 10 -15.98 6.48 -14.90
CA GLY A 10 -15.40 5.58 -15.90
C GLY A 10 -16.37 4.48 -16.33
N ARG A 11 -17.09 3.87 -15.39
CA ARG A 11 -18.13 2.86 -15.69
C ARG A 11 -19.34 3.47 -16.41
N VAL A 12 -19.79 4.66 -15.99
CA VAL A 12 -20.83 5.42 -16.70
C VAL A 12 -20.41 5.71 -18.14
N CYS A 13 -19.17 6.15 -18.35
CA CYS A 13 -18.65 6.48 -19.68
C CYS A 13 -18.59 5.23 -20.59
N SER A 14 -18.21 4.07 -20.05
CA SER A 14 -18.22 2.81 -20.80
C SER A 14 -19.63 2.40 -21.22
N LEU A 15 -20.61 2.44 -20.31
CA LEU A 15 -22.01 2.14 -20.63
C LEU A 15 -22.61 3.17 -21.60
N TRP A 16 -22.20 4.43 -21.50
CA TRP A 16 -22.57 5.49 -22.43
C TRP A 16 -22.08 5.19 -23.84
N LYS A 17 -20.82 4.77 -24.00
CA LYS A 17 -20.26 4.37 -25.31
C LYS A 17 -21.01 3.19 -25.94
N VAL A 18 -21.40 2.20 -25.14
CA VAL A 18 -22.22 1.06 -25.62
C VAL A 18 -23.59 1.55 -26.09
N SER A 19 -24.23 2.41 -25.30
CA SER A 19 -25.53 2.98 -25.65
C SER A 19 -25.46 3.81 -26.92
N TYR A 20 -24.40 4.61 -27.08
CA TYR A 20 -24.11 5.38 -28.29
C TYR A 20 -24.02 4.50 -29.53
N ALA A 21 -23.35 3.35 -29.43
CA ALA A 21 -23.14 2.44 -30.54
C ALA A 21 -24.39 1.62 -30.89
N THR A 22 -25.31 1.45 -29.95
CA THR A 22 -26.45 0.52 -30.09
C THR A 22 -27.74 1.23 -30.48
N PHE A 23 -27.97 2.45 -30.00
CA PHE A 23 -29.23 3.16 -30.20
C PHE A 23 -29.10 4.33 -31.18
N THR A 24 -30.04 4.46 -32.10
CA THR A 24 -30.18 5.64 -32.98
C THR A 24 -30.70 6.83 -32.19
N TRP A 25 -29.98 7.95 -32.24
CA TRP A 25 -30.21 9.13 -31.43
C TRP A 25 -31.60 9.75 -31.58
N GLY A 26 -32.19 10.14 -30.43
CA GLY A 26 -33.42 10.92 -30.36
C GLY A 26 -33.66 11.48 -28.96
N GLU A 27 -34.19 12.69 -28.87
CA GLU A 27 -34.43 13.39 -27.60
C GLU A 27 -35.30 12.56 -26.62
N LYS A 28 -36.29 11.83 -27.17
CA LYS A 28 -37.20 10.98 -26.41
C LYS A 28 -36.52 9.79 -25.72
N ILE A 29 -35.43 9.28 -26.29
CA ILE A 29 -34.72 8.10 -25.75
C ILE A 29 -33.54 8.48 -24.85
N TYR A 30 -33.07 9.73 -24.93
CA TYR A 30 -31.93 10.22 -24.15
C TYR A 30 -32.15 10.02 -22.64
N GLY A 31 -33.29 10.47 -22.12
CA GLY A 31 -33.59 10.35 -20.69
C GLY A 31 -33.68 8.90 -20.23
N VAL A 32 -34.16 7.99 -21.10
CA VAL A 32 -34.20 6.55 -20.80
C VAL A 32 -32.79 5.98 -20.75
N ILE A 33 -31.97 6.25 -21.76
CA ILE A 33 -30.57 5.79 -21.83
C ILE A 33 -29.78 6.30 -20.62
N GLN A 34 -29.93 7.59 -20.27
CA GLN A 34 -29.26 8.18 -19.12
C GLN A 34 -29.67 7.47 -17.83
N ARG A 35 -30.97 7.39 -17.52
CA ARG A 35 -31.45 6.74 -16.29
C ARG A 35 -31.02 5.27 -16.21
N THR A 36 -31.13 4.54 -17.30
CA THR A 36 -30.69 3.13 -17.38
C THR A 36 -29.19 3.00 -17.15
N THR A 37 -28.37 3.88 -17.75
CA THR A 37 -26.91 3.89 -17.57
C THR A 37 -26.53 4.08 -16.10
N PHE A 38 -27.15 5.04 -15.41
CA PHE A 38 -26.89 5.28 -14.00
C PHE A 38 -27.42 4.14 -13.10
N ALA A 39 -28.60 3.59 -13.40
CA ALA A 39 -29.15 2.45 -12.66
C ALA A 39 -28.24 1.20 -12.77
N LEU A 40 -27.76 0.88 -13.98
CA LEU A 40 -26.82 -0.21 -14.22
C LEU A 40 -25.48 0.02 -13.53
N THR A 41 -24.98 1.26 -13.53
CA THR A 41 -23.73 1.61 -12.81
C THR A 41 -23.90 1.40 -11.30
N ASN A 42 -25.02 1.84 -10.73
CA ASN A 42 -25.31 1.66 -9.30
C ASN A 42 -25.44 0.18 -8.93
N PHE A 43 -26.09 -0.62 -9.78
CA PHE A 43 -26.14 -2.07 -9.60
C PHE A 43 -24.75 -2.70 -9.68
N HIS A 44 -23.94 -2.30 -10.67
CA HIS A 44 -22.57 -2.77 -10.79
C HIS A 44 -21.70 -2.41 -9.57
N LEU A 45 -21.91 -1.23 -8.96
CA LEU A 45 -21.25 -0.85 -7.70
C LEU A 45 -21.67 -1.73 -6.51
N SER A 46 -22.90 -2.25 -6.50
CA SER A 46 -23.37 -3.16 -5.46
C SER A 46 -22.70 -4.54 -5.53
N LEU A 47 -22.35 -5.00 -6.73
CA LEU A 47 -21.65 -6.27 -6.96
C LEU A 47 -20.13 -6.14 -6.89
N MET A 48 -19.60 -5.06 -7.47
CA MET A 48 -18.18 -4.74 -7.54
C MET A 48 -17.96 -3.35 -6.99
N PRO A 49 -17.75 -3.21 -5.67
CA PRO A 49 -17.52 -1.93 -5.03
C PRO A 49 -16.39 -1.17 -5.71
N ALA A 50 -16.56 0.13 -5.92
CA ALA A 50 -15.53 0.96 -6.54
C ALA A 50 -14.19 0.98 -5.80
N ARG A 51 -14.17 0.53 -4.54
CA ARG A 51 -12.96 0.43 -3.71
C ARG A 51 -12.32 -0.96 -3.68
N ALA A 52 -12.92 -1.97 -4.31
CA ALA A 52 -12.34 -3.31 -4.32
C ALA A 52 -10.97 -3.32 -5.02
N GLU A 53 -10.80 -2.57 -6.12
CA GLU A 53 -9.50 -2.42 -6.79
C GLU A 53 -8.49 -1.58 -5.99
N ASP A 54 -8.98 -0.65 -5.15
CA ASP A 54 -8.13 0.15 -4.27
C ASP A 54 -7.67 -0.65 -3.04
N GLU A 55 -8.35 -1.74 -2.68
CA GLU A 55 -8.01 -2.57 -1.53
C GLU A 55 -6.65 -3.25 -1.71
N ASP A 56 -6.39 -3.82 -2.89
CA ASP A 56 -5.10 -4.43 -3.24
C ASP A 56 -3.98 -3.40 -3.25
N TYR A 57 -4.24 -2.22 -3.83
CA TYR A 57 -3.28 -1.12 -3.85
C TYR A 57 -2.97 -0.62 -2.43
N TYR A 58 -4.00 -0.47 -1.61
CA TYR A 58 -3.87 -0.07 -0.21
C TYR A 58 -3.09 -1.12 0.59
N ALA A 59 -3.39 -2.41 0.41
CA ALA A 59 -2.69 -3.52 1.04
C ALA A 59 -1.20 -3.53 0.65
N LEU A 60 -0.88 -3.31 -0.63
CA LEU A 60 0.49 -3.19 -1.13
C LEU A 60 1.24 -2.03 -0.45
N VAL A 61 0.61 -0.86 -0.36
CA VAL A 61 1.18 0.33 0.29
C VAL A 61 1.43 0.06 1.78
N MET A 62 0.49 -0.58 2.48
CA MET A 62 0.65 -0.95 3.88
C MET A 62 1.78 -1.96 4.09
N ALA A 63 1.87 -3.00 3.25
CA ALA A 63 2.94 -3.98 3.30
C ALA A 63 4.32 -3.32 3.11
N ARG A 64 4.43 -2.35 2.20
CA ARG A 64 5.66 -1.56 2.02
C ARG A 64 6.04 -0.78 3.28
N TYR A 65 5.07 -0.12 3.93
CA TYR A 65 5.33 0.61 5.18
C TYR A 65 5.78 -0.33 6.32
N GLN A 66 5.15 -1.49 6.44
CA GLN A 66 5.56 -2.51 7.40
C GLN A 66 6.98 -3.00 7.11
N GLY A 67 7.32 -3.26 5.84
CA GLY A 67 8.67 -3.62 5.43
C GLY A 67 9.71 -2.57 5.82
N MET A 68 9.44 -1.29 5.58
CA MET A 68 10.32 -0.19 5.99
C MET A 68 10.48 -0.09 7.51
N ALA A 69 9.40 -0.30 8.27
CA ALA A 69 9.44 -0.29 9.73
C ALA A 69 10.28 -1.46 10.28
N ASN A 70 10.10 -2.66 9.72
CA ASN A 70 10.86 -3.85 10.07
C ASN A 70 12.34 -3.69 9.76
N GLU A 71 12.68 -3.13 8.61
CA GLU A 71 14.05 -2.85 8.22
C GLU A 71 14.73 -1.85 9.17
N ARG A 72 14.01 -0.78 9.56
CA ARG A 72 14.51 0.16 10.58
C ARG A 72 14.73 -0.53 11.93
N LYS A 73 13.83 -1.44 12.33
CA LYS A 73 13.96 -2.23 13.57
C LYS A 73 15.18 -3.16 13.51
N ARG A 74 15.39 -3.83 12.37
CA ARG A 74 16.54 -4.72 12.11
C ARG A 74 17.86 -3.97 12.20
N LYS A 75 18.00 -2.85 11.49
CA LYS A 75 19.22 -2.01 11.54
C LYS A 75 19.54 -1.56 12.96
N ARG A 76 18.54 -1.11 13.73
CA ARG A 76 18.73 -0.73 15.14
C ARG A 76 19.20 -1.91 15.99
N ALA A 77 18.59 -3.09 15.82
CA ALA A 77 18.97 -4.30 16.55
C ALA A 77 20.42 -4.72 16.24
N GLU A 78 20.83 -4.64 14.96
CA GLU A 78 22.20 -4.94 14.53
C GLU A 78 23.21 -3.93 15.10
N SER A 79 22.91 -2.63 15.05
CA SER A 79 23.75 -1.60 15.66
C SER A 79 23.92 -1.84 17.17
N GLN A 80 22.84 -2.16 17.89
CA GLN A 80 22.90 -2.48 19.31
C GLN A 80 23.68 -3.77 19.59
N ARG A 81 23.55 -4.79 18.74
CA ARG A 81 24.32 -6.04 18.86
C ARG A 81 25.81 -5.79 18.67
N ARG A 82 26.19 -5.05 17.63
CA ARG A 82 27.59 -4.66 17.37
C ARG A 82 28.16 -3.84 18.52
N TYR A 83 27.41 -2.87 19.03
CA TYR A 83 27.81 -2.09 20.20
C TYR A 83 28.08 -2.96 21.43
N ARG A 84 27.16 -3.90 21.74
CA ARG A 84 27.30 -4.83 22.86
C ARG A 84 28.55 -5.73 22.72
N MET A 85 28.81 -6.26 21.52
CA MET A 85 30.02 -7.06 21.27
C MET A 85 31.30 -6.23 21.41
N ASN A 86 31.36 -5.04 20.80
CA ASN A 86 32.54 -4.18 20.90
C ASN A 86 32.82 -3.76 22.35
N ARG A 87 31.77 -3.53 23.16
CA ARG A 87 31.93 -3.24 24.59
C ARG A 87 32.53 -4.44 25.34
N GLN A 88 32.05 -5.66 25.08
CA GLN A 88 32.60 -6.87 25.70
C GLN A 88 34.07 -7.09 25.33
N ASN A 89 34.42 -6.90 24.05
CA ASN A 89 35.81 -7.01 23.59
C ASN A 89 36.73 -6.01 24.30
N ARG A 90 36.29 -4.75 24.46
CA ARG A 90 37.07 -3.74 25.20
C ARG A 90 37.29 -4.12 26.66
N ILE A 91 36.26 -4.65 27.34
CA ILE A 91 36.38 -5.11 28.74
C ILE A 91 37.30 -6.32 28.83
N ALA A 92 37.22 -7.26 27.89
CA ALA A 92 38.09 -8.43 27.86
C ALA A 92 39.56 -8.05 27.65
N MET A 93 39.84 -7.12 26.73
CA MET A 93 41.19 -6.58 26.51
C MET A 93 41.72 -5.83 27.72
N ASP A 94 40.89 -5.00 28.36
CA ASP A 94 41.31 -4.26 29.56
C ASP A 94 41.62 -5.21 30.74
N ARG A 95 40.85 -6.31 30.87
CA ARG A 95 41.18 -7.38 31.82
C ARG A 95 42.49 -8.07 31.46
N SER A 96 42.71 -8.46 30.20
CA SER A 96 43.93 -9.17 29.80
C SER A 96 45.19 -8.32 29.98
N VAL A 97 45.12 -7.02 29.69
CA VAL A 97 46.21 -6.07 29.95
C VAL A 97 46.52 -5.99 31.45
N ARG A 98 45.49 -5.85 32.30
CA ARG A 98 45.67 -5.84 33.75
C ARG A 98 46.25 -7.14 34.30
N TYR A 99 45.83 -8.29 33.78
CA TYR A 99 46.43 -9.58 34.13
C TYR A 99 47.90 -9.67 33.73
N MET A 100 48.26 -9.31 32.49
CA MET A 100 49.66 -9.33 32.05
C MET A 100 50.55 -8.39 32.87
N HIS A 101 50.08 -7.18 33.19
CA HIS A 101 50.84 -6.23 34.00
C HIS A 101 51.12 -6.77 35.41
N ARG A 102 50.15 -7.49 36.00
CA ARG A 102 50.27 -8.06 37.36
C ARG A 102 51.12 -9.33 37.41
N SER A 103 51.34 -10.01 36.28
CA SER A 103 52.21 -11.19 36.20
C SER A 103 53.68 -10.83 35.97
N VAL A 104 53.99 -9.57 35.66
CA VAL A 104 55.34 -9.07 35.36
C VAL A 104 55.97 -8.37 36.58
N ILE A 105 55.18 -8.11 37.63
CA ILE A 105 55.61 -7.60 38.95
C ILE A 105 55.62 -8.78 39.92
#